data_AF-A0A4R9EY32-F1
#
_entry.id   AF-A0A4R9EY32-F1
#
_cell.length_a   1.000
_cell.length_b   1.000
_cell.length_c   1.000
_cell.angle_alpha   90.00
_cell.angle_beta   90.00
_cell.angle_gamma   90.00
#
_symmetry.space_group_name_H-M   'P 1'
#
loop_
_entity.id
_entity.type
_entity.pdbx_description
1 polymer ?
#
loop_
_entity_poly.entity_id
_entity_poly.type
_entity_poly.pdbx_seq_one_letter_code
_entity_poly.pdbx_strand_id
1 'polypeptide(L)' 'MKKCLKVASQDVGKGKEGKSWVGKTADKWHDEIEGNRGRMIREIDKLIPAVQKTINELPEKVSASAARMMNKEMQYM' A
#
# COMPACT_ATOMS: atom_id res chain seq x y z
N MET A 1 36.23 -8.90 -1.10
CA MET A 1 34.95 -8.15 -1.08
C MET A 1 33.76 -8.99 -1.57
N LYS A 2 33.71 -9.49 -2.82
CA LYS A 2 32.61 -10.33 -3.32
C LYS A 2 32.33 -11.61 -2.50
N LYS A 3 33.37 -12.25 -1.95
CA LYS A 3 33.23 -13.46 -1.12
C LYS A 3 32.60 -13.17 0.24
N CYS A 4 32.94 -12.03 0.86
CA CYS A 4 32.43 -11.61 2.16
C CYS A 4 30.94 -11.23 2.10
N LEU A 5 30.52 -10.57 1.01
CA LEU A 5 29.12 -10.21 0.79
C LEU A 5 28.24 -11.46 0.54
N LYS A 6 28.78 -12.49 -0.13
CA LYS A 6 28.08 -13.76 -0.37
C LYS A 6 27.82 -14.54 0.92
N VAL A 7 28.75 -14.52 1.86
CA VAL A 7 28.60 -15.16 3.19
C VAL A 7 27.55 -14.41 4.02
N ALA A 8 27.65 -13.08 4.08
CA ALA A 8 26.66 -12.25 4.78
C ALA A 8 25.23 -12.44 4.25
N SER A 9 25.05 -12.65 2.93
CA SER A 9 23.74 -12.95 2.36
C SER A 9 23.21 -14.36 2.62
N GLN A 10 24.08 -15.31 3.00
CA GLN A 10 23.67 -16.67 3.38
C GLN A 10 23.26 -16.76 4.86
N ASP A 11 23.81 -15.87 5.70
CA ASP A 11 23.43 -15.66 7.10
C ASP A 11 22.20 -14.76 7.27
N VAL A 12 21.48 -14.45 6.18
CA VAL A 12 20.18 -13.80 6.21
C VAL A 12 19.28 -14.70 5.37
N GLY A 13 18.59 -15.65 6.01
CA GLY A 13 17.73 -16.59 5.28
C GLY A 13 16.57 -15.93 4.55
N LYS A 14 15.69 -16.77 3.99
CA LYS A 14 14.48 -16.32 3.31
C LYS A 14 13.34 -16.18 4.33
N GLY A 15 13.10 -14.95 4.78
CA GLY A 15 12.01 -14.67 5.72
C GLY A 15 12.24 -15.38 7.08
N LYS A 16 11.22 -16.10 7.58
CA LYS A 16 11.28 -16.84 8.85
C LYS A 16 12.15 -18.11 8.79
N GLU A 17 12.64 -18.49 7.60
CA GLU A 17 13.44 -19.70 7.41
C GLU A 17 14.87 -19.38 7.00
N GLY A 18 15.83 -19.91 7.76
CA GLY A 18 17.26 -19.76 7.51
C GLY A 18 17.89 -18.70 8.41
N LYS A 19 18.61 -19.20 9.42
CA LYS A 19 19.62 -18.56 10.28
C LYS A 19 19.96 -17.09 9.97
N SER A 20 19.08 -16.15 10.29
CA SER A 20 19.46 -14.74 10.41
C SER A 20 19.72 -14.35 11.85
N TRP A 21 20.83 -13.67 12.07
CA TRP A 21 21.28 -13.11 13.35
C TRP A 21 20.44 -11.90 13.81
N VAL A 22 19.15 -11.91 13.52
CA VAL A 22 18.14 -11.03 14.07
C VAL A 22 16.94 -11.94 14.35
N GLY A 23 16.95 -12.61 15.51
CA GLY A 23 15.99 -13.65 15.87
C GLY A 23 14.56 -13.15 16.12
N LYS A 24 13.97 -13.54 17.26
CA LYS A 24 12.56 -13.22 17.65
C LYS A 24 12.13 -11.76 17.47
N THR A 25 13.07 -10.81 17.57
CA THR A 25 12.79 -9.38 17.40
C THR A 25 12.46 -9.01 15.95
N ALA A 26 13.17 -9.57 14.95
CA ALA A 26 12.82 -9.30 13.55
C ALA A 26 11.52 -10.01 13.16
N ASP A 27 11.31 -11.23 13.64
CA ASP A 27 10.02 -11.93 13.45
C ASP A 27 8.86 -11.11 14.01
N LYS A 28 9.02 -10.60 15.24
CA LYS A 28 8.02 -9.73 15.88
C LYS A 28 7.78 -8.46 15.06
N TRP A 29 8.84 -7.82 14.57
CA TRP A 29 8.69 -6.63 13.73
C TRP A 29 7.95 -6.93 12.42
N HIS A 30 8.22 -8.07 11.79
CA HIS A 30 7.48 -8.51 10.61
C HIS A 30 6.00 -8.72 10.89
N ASP A 31 5.67 -9.43 11.98
CA ASP A 31 4.29 -9.68 12.38
C ASP A 31 3.55 -8.37 12.72
N GLU A 32 4.22 -7.42 13.38
CA GLU A 32 3.67 -6.09 13.69
C GLU A 32 3.40 -5.26 12.43
N ILE A 33 4.34 -5.24 11.47
CA ILE A 33 4.17 -4.54 10.20
C ILE A 33 3.04 -5.15 9.37
N GLU A 34 2.96 -6.48 9.31
CA GLU A 34 1.86 -7.18 8.63
C GLU A 34 0.51 -6.84 9.27
N GLY A 35 0.42 -6.89 10.60
CA GLY A 35 -0.78 -6.50 11.34
C GLY A 35 -1.17 -5.03 11.12
N ASN A 36 -0.20 -4.11 11.11
CA ASN A 36 -0.44 -2.69 10.83
C ASN A 36 -0.97 -2.48 9.41
N ARG A 37 -0.36 -3.15 8.42
CA ARG A 37 -0.81 -3.10 7.03
C ARG A 37 -2.24 -3.60 6.90
N GLY A 38 -2.57 -4.72 7.53
CA GLY A 38 -3.92 -5.27 7.54
C GLY A 38 -4.96 -4.33 8.16
N ARG A 39 -4.62 -3.68 9.28
CA ARG A 39 -5.48 -2.67 9.92
C ARG A 39 -5.71 -1.46 9.01
N MET A 40 -4.65 -0.93 8.41
CA MET A 40 -4.74 0.20 7.49
C MET A 40 -5.66 -0.10 6.30
N ILE A 41 -5.49 -1.27 5.68
CA ILE A 41 -6.34 -1.69 4.54
C ILE A 41 -7.81 -1.77 4.96
N ARG A 42 -8.12 -2.39 6.10
CA ARG A 42 -9.52 -2.48 6.58
C ARG A 42 -10.17 -1.12 6.80
N GLU A 43 -9.42 -0.14 7.29
CA GLU A 43 -9.96 1.21 7.48
C GLU A 43 -10.12 1.94 6.13
N ILE A 44 -9.20 1.75 5.19
CA ILE A 44 -9.34 2.26 3.81
C ILE A 44 -10.58 1.65 3.12
N ASP A 45 -10.80 0.34 3.25
CA ASP A 45 -11.93 -0.38 2.66
C ASP A 45 -13.28 0.13 3.19
N LYS A 46 -13.34 0.65 4.43
CA LYS A 46 -14.52 1.32 4.97
C LYS A 46 -14.64 2.76 4.48
N LEU A 47 -13.52 3.47 4.39
CA LEU A 47 -13.49 4.89 4.06
C LEU A 47 -13.88 5.15 2.60
N ILE A 48 -13.36 4.35 1.65
CA ILE A 48 -13.65 4.51 0.22
C ILE A 48 -15.15 4.54 -0.08
N PRO A 49 -15.96 3.53 0.32
CA PRO A 49 -17.39 3.54 0.02
C PRO A 49 -18.13 4.66 0.76
N ALA A 50 -17.69 5.04 1.96
CA ALA A 50 -18.28 6.16 2.69
C ALA A 50 -18.06 7.50 1.95
N VAL A 51 -16.83 7.74 1.47
CA VAL A 51 -16.52 8.92 0.65
C VAL A 51 -17.30 8.89 -0.66
N GLN A 52 -17.37 7.74 -1.33
CA GLN A 52 -18.13 7.61 -2.57
C GLN A 52 -19.63 7.88 -2.35
N LYS A 53 -20.20 7.41 -1.23
CA LYS A 53 -21.59 7.70 -0.85
C LYS A 53 -21.80 9.21 -0.70
N THR A 54 -20.92 9.89 0.04
CA THR A 54 -20.99 11.35 0.18
C THR A 54 -20.89 12.06 -1.16
N ILE A 55 -19.98 11.64 -2.05
CA ILE A 55 -19.88 12.19 -3.41
C ILE A 55 -21.20 12.05 -4.18
N ASN A 56 -21.85 10.89 -4.07
CA ASN A 56 -23.12 10.63 -4.76
C ASN A 56 -24.30 11.44 -4.19
N GLU A 57 -24.23 11.85 -2.93
CA GLU A 57 -25.24 12.71 -2.29
C GLU A 57 -25.07 14.19 -2.62
N LEU A 58 -23.89 14.60 -3.12
CA LEU A 58 -23.64 15.98 -3.51
C LEU A 58 -24.40 16.31 -4.81
N PRO A 59 -24.95 17.52 -4.93
CA PRO A 59 -25.54 17.97 -6.19
C PRO A 59 -24.47 18.01 -7.29
N GLU A 60 -24.88 17.70 -8.52
CA GLU A 60 -24.00 17.74 -9.69
C GLU A 60 -23.41 19.15 -9.84
N LYS A 61 -22.09 19.32 -9.61
CA LYS A 61 -21.44 20.64 -9.71
C LYS A 61 -21.32 21.13 -11.15
N VAL A 62 -21.18 20.19 -12.09
CA VAL A 62 -21.17 20.39 -13.53
C VAL A 62 -21.89 19.21 -14.16
N SER A 63 -22.65 19.43 -15.22
CA SER A 63 -23.33 18.32 -15.90
C SER A 63 -22.32 17.31 -16.45
N ALA A 64 -22.75 16.06 -16.58
CA ALA A 64 -21.95 15.01 -17.23
C ALA A 64 -21.41 15.41 -18.62
N SER A 65 -22.11 16.25 -19.38
CA SER A 65 -21.60 16.78 -20.66
C SER A 65 -20.43 17.75 -20.47
N ALA A 66 -20.54 18.67 -19.52
CA ALA A 66 -19.48 19.63 -19.19
C ALA A 66 -18.23 18.94 -18.63
N ALA A 67 -18.40 17.93 -17.76
CA ALA A 67 -17.30 17.13 -17.24
C ALA A 67 -16.54 16.37 -18.36
N ARG A 68 -17.26 15.81 -19.34
CA ARG A 68 -16.65 15.12 -20.49
C ARG A 68 -15.85 16.08 -21.37
N MET A 69 -16.32 17.32 -21.58
CA MET A 69 -15.59 18.31 -22.35
C MET A 69 -14.31 18.75 -21.65
N MET A 70 -14.36 19.05 -20.35
CA MET A 70 -13.20 19.44 -19.56
C MET A 70 -12.12 18.33 -19.52
N ASN A 71 -12.53 17.06 -19.35
CA ASN A 71 -11.58 15.94 -19.40
C ASN A 71 -10.92 15.79 -20.77
N LYS A 72 -11.67 16.04 -21.86
CA LYS A 72 -11.14 16.02 -23.21
C LYS A 72 -10.10 17.13 -23.40
N GLU A 73 -10.41 18.35 -22.96
CA GLU A 73 -9.48 19.50 -23.02
C GLU A 73 -8.20 19.25 -22.22
N MET A 74 -8.31 18.66 -21.02
CA MET A 74 -7.15 18.28 -20.20
C MET A 74 -6.27 17.18 -20.81
N GLN A 75 -6.81 16.33 -21.69
CA GLN A 75 -6.05 15.26 -22.34
C GLN A 75 -5.27 15.74 -23.57
N TYR A 76 -5.55 16.95 -24.05
CA TYR A 76 -4.85 17.60 -25.17
C TYR A 76 -3.91 18.73 -24.74
N MET A 77 -3.68 18.89 -23.43
CA MET A 77 -2.60 19.69 -22.85
C MET A 77 -1.44 18.80 -22.43
#